data_AF-A0A6M1KV15-F1
#
_entry.id   AF-A0A6M1KV15-F1
#
_cell.length_a   1.000
_cell.length_b   1.000
_cell.length_c   1.000
_cell.angle_alpha   90.00
_cell.angle_beta   90.00
_cell.angle_gamma   90.00
#
_symmetry.space_group_name_H-M   'P 1'
#
loop_
_entity.id
_entity.type
_entity.pdbx_description
1 polymer ?
#
loop_
_entity_poly.entity_id
_entity_poly.type
_entity_poly.pdbx_seq_one_letter_code
_entity_poly.pdbx_strand_id
1 'polypeptide(L)'
;MIRSCARATAAELAKLSGLPAALAAVFGTIGTAVAITGALAASPVGANEPVAVVLQAVPYLQAGTITLGVLAVGTEYADGQLHTTLRCVPDRLVVPAAKALAYLAWAAGTAVAALAVGLLTARIALATRDVPVVTDGLPWNVVGAAAYLALIGLLGFALAALLRAVVSALVVTLSLVLVVSPVLDAVTPHARYLPDRAGGLLYLPDQAQVLTPATGLLVLLGWVVVLASGALAAFRRRDA
;
A
#
# COMPACT_ATOMS: atom_id res chain seq x y z
N MET A 1 -11.15 4.64 27.17
CA MET A 1 -10.47 4.77 25.87
C MET A 1 -10.28 3.45 25.12
N ILE A 2 -9.52 2.47 25.64
CA ILE A 2 -9.15 1.24 24.89
C ILE A 2 -10.37 0.48 24.31
N ARG A 3 -11.43 0.26 25.11
CA ARG A 3 -12.68 -0.39 24.65
C ARG A 3 -13.45 0.40 23.59
N SER A 4 -13.22 1.71 23.48
CA SER A 4 -13.84 2.55 22.43
C SER A 4 -13.06 2.43 21.13
N CYS A 5 -11.73 2.49 21.16
CA CYS A 5 -10.88 2.27 19.99
C CYS A 5 -11.06 0.88 19.37
N ALA A 6 -11.14 -0.18 20.20
CA ALA A 6 -11.33 -1.54 19.71
C ALA A 6 -12.67 -1.73 18.98
N ARG A 7 -13.76 -1.17 19.53
CA ARG A 7 -15.09 -1.21 18.89
C ARG A 7 -15.14 -0.38 17.61
N ALA A 8 -14.52 0.79 17.60
CA ALA A 8 -14.41 1.62 16.41
C ALA A 8 -13.64 0.90 15.29
N THR A 9 -12.50 0.27 15.63
CA THR A 9 -11.70 -0.51 14.66
C THR A 9 -12.49 -1.69 14.11
N ALA A 10 -13.21 -2.44 14.97
CA ALA A 10 -14.06 -3.54 14.54
C ALA A 10 -15.19 -3.10 13.60
N ALA A 11 -15.80 -1.94 13.86
CA ALA A 11 -16.82 -1.37 12.98
C ALA A 11 -16.25 -1.00 11.60
N GLU A 12 -15.07 -0.37 11.56
CA GLU A 12 -14.40 -0.03 10.30
C GLU A 12 -13.96 -1.28 9.52
N LEU A 13 -13.53 -2.34 10.21
CA LEU A 13 -13.21 -3.63 9.58
C LEU A 13 -14.45 -4.26 8.93
N ALA A 14 -15.57 -4.28 9.65
CA ALA A 14 -16.84 -4.79 9.13
C ALA A 14 -17.32 -3.94 7.93
N LYS A 15 -17.13 -2.62 7.98
CA LYS A 15 -17.44 -1.71 6.88
C LYS A 15 -16.66 -2.07 5.62
N LEU A 16 -15.34 -2.22 5.73
CA LEU A 16 -14.50 -2.61 4.58
C LEU A 16 -14.92 -3.96 3.99
N SER A 17 -15.34 -4.91 4.82
CA SER A 17 -15.82 -6.21 4.34
C SER A 17 -17.14 -6.14 3.56
N GLY A 18 -17.98 -5.14 3.84
CA GLY A 18 -19.27 -4.94 3.16
C GLY A 18 -19.18 -4.10 1.89
N LEU A 19 -18.03 -3.46 1.61
CA LEU A 19 -17.86 -2.59 0.46
C LEU A 19 -17.40 -3.40 -0.77
N PRO A 20 -18.23 -3.53 -1.82
CA PRO A 20 -17.87 -4.33 -3.00
C PRO A 20 -16.63 -3.78 -3.71
N ALA A 21 -16.44 -2.45 -3.70
CA ALA A 21 -15.24 -1.81 -4.25
C ALA A 21 -13.96 -2.15 -3.46
N ALA A 22 -14.05 -2.28 -2.13
CA ALA A 22 -12.90 -2.68 -1.32
C ALA A 22 -12.52 -4.14 -1.59
N LEU A 23 -13.50 -5.04 -1.64
CA LEU A 23 -13.28 -6.43 -2.03
C LEU A 23 -12.71 -6.54 -3.45
N ALA A 24 -13.24 -5.77 -4.41
CA ALA A 24 -12.71 -5.71 -5.77
C ALA A 24 -11.24 -5.24 -5.79
N ALA A 25 -10.86 -4.27 -4.95
CA ALA A 25 -9.46 -3.86 -4.82
C ALA A 25 -8.59 -4.99 -4.26
N VAL A 26 -9.05 -5.72 -3.24
CA VAL A 26 -8.32 -6.86 -2.65
C VAL A 26 -8.12 -7.98 -3.67
N PHE A 27 -9.21 -8.48 -4.26
CA PHE A 27 -9.14 -9.56 -5.24
C PHE A 27 -8.43 -9.12 -6.52
N GLY A 28 -8.60 -7.87 -6.94
CA GLY A 28 -7.87 -7.29 -8.06
C GLY A 28 -6.37 -7.22 -7.80
N THR A 29 -5.94 -6.90 -6.58
CA THR A 29 -4.52 -6.92 -6.19
C THR A 29 -3.96 -8.34 -6.25
N ILE A 30 -4.68 -9.32 -5.71
CA ILE A 30 -4.27 -10.73 -5.74
C ILE A 30 -4.24 -11.26 -7.18
N GLY A 31 -5.25 -10.94 -7.99
CA GLY A 31 -5.29 -11.31 -9.40
C GLY A 31 -4.15 -10.68 -10.20
N THR A 32 -3.82 -9.42 -9.91
CA THR A 32 -2.65 -8.74 -10.50
C THR A 32 -1.36 -9.43 -10.08
N ALA A 33 -1.24 -9.89 -8.82
CA ALA A 33 -0.08 -10.66 -8.37
C ALA A 33 0.09 -11.96 -9.16
N VAL A 34 -0.98 -12.71 -9.39
CA VAL A 34 -0.94 -13.91 -10.24
C VAL A 34 -0.52 -13.55 -11.67
N ALA A 35 -1.20 -12.57 -12.28
CA ALA A 35 -1.00 -12.23 -13.69
C ALA A 35 0.42 -11.70 -13.96
N ILE A 36 0.88 -10.72 -13.18
CA ILE A 36 2.19 -10.10 -13.35
C ILE A 36 3.30 -11.09 -12.99
N THR A 37 3.19 -11.81 -11.87
CA THR A 37 4.22 -12.78 -11.49
C THR A 37 4.30 -13.92 -12.49
N GLY A 38 3.16 -14.42 -12.99
CA GLY A 38 3.13 -15.44 -14.03
C GLY A 38 3.77 -14.97 -15.32
N ALA A 39 3.49 -13.73 -15.76
CA ALA A 39 4.11 -13.14 -16.93
C ALA A 39 5.63 -12.95 -16.77
N LEU A 40 6.09 -12.49 -15.60
CA LEU A 40 7.51 -12.32 -15.29
C LEU A 40 8.24 -13.66 -15.21
N ALA A 41 7.64 -14.66 -14.55
CA ALA A 41 8.17 -16.03 -14.50
C ALA A 41 8.23 -16.67 -15.89
N ALA A 42 7.34 -16.27 -16.79
CA ALA A 42 7.31 -16.67 -18.19
C ALA A 42 8.23 -15.82 -19.10
N SER A 43 8.97 -14.85 -18.57
CA SER A 43 9.95 -14.11 -19.37
C SER A 43 11.27 -14.89 -19.50
N PRO A 44 11.88 -15.01 -20.69
CA PRO A 44 13.18 -15.67 -20.86
C PRO A 44 14.36 -14.85 -20.28
N VAL A 45 14.14 -13.57 -20.00
CA VAL A 45 15.13 -12.64 -19.41
C VAL A 45 14.83 -12.37 -17.93
N GLY A 46 13.83 -13.06 -17.36
CA GLY A 46 13.37 -12.87 -15.99
C GLY A 46 14.32 -13.49 -14.95
N ALA A 47 14.07 -13.18 -13.68
CA ALA A 47 14.75 -13.86 -12.59
C ALA A 47 14.34 -15.34 -12.52
N ASN A 48 15.29 -16.19 -12.14
CA ASN A 48 15.06 -17.64 -11.97
C ASN A 48 14.70 -18.03 -10.52
N GLU A 49 14.75 -17.06 -9.61
CA GLU A 49 14.41 -17.23 -8.20
C GLU A 49 12.94 -16.84 -7.96
N PRO A 50 12.08 -17.70 -7.39
CA PRO A 50 10.68 -17.37 -7.17
C PRO A 50 10.46 -16.10 -6.35
N VAL A 51 11.32 -15.86 -5.35
CA VAL A 51 11.26 -14.65 -4.52
C VAL A 51 11.58 -13.42 -5.35
N ALA A 52 12.63 -13.44 -6.18
CA ALA A 52 12.98 -12.30 -7.01
C ALA A 52 11.88 -11.96 -8.01
N VAL A 53 11.26 -12.98 -8.63
CA VAL A 53 10.15 -12.78 -9.58
C VAL A 53 8.96 -12.08 -8.89
N VAL A 54 8.58 -12.52 -7.68
CA VAL A 54 7.47 -11.90 -6.95
C VAL A 54 7.79 -10.48 -6.52
N LEU A 55 9.02 -10.21 -6.10
CA LEU A 55 9.45 -8.87 -5.71
C LEU A 55 9.41 -7.88 -6.89
N GLN A 56 9.68 -8.35 -8.11
CA GLN A 56 9.52 -7.56 -9.34
C GLN A 56 8.05 -7.22 -9.64
N ALA A 57 7.08 -7.97 -9.11
CA ALA A 57 5.66 -7.67 -9.28
C ALA A 57 5.15 -6.57 -8.31
N VAL A 58 5.86 -6.31 -7.19
CA VAL A 58 5.44 -5.38 -6.12
C VAL A 58 5.10 -3.95 -6.61
N PRO A 59 5.85 -3.33 -7.54
CA PRO A 59 5.51 -2.02 -8.10
C PRO A 59 4.15 -1.95 -8.82
N TYR A 60 3.56 -3.08 -9.19
CA TYR A 60 2.23 -3.16 -9.77
C TYR A 60 1.15 -3.39 -8.69
N LEU A 61 1.50 -4.11 -7.62
CA LEU A 61 0.58 -4.41 -6.50
C LEU A 61 0.24 -3.17 -5.68
N GLN A 62 1.17 -2.21 -5.59
CA GLN A 62 0.96 -0.98 -4.83
C GLN A 62 -0.29 -0.19 -5.28
N ALA A 63 -0.66 -0.25 -6.57
CA ALA A 63 -1.85 0.43 -7.07
C ALA A 63 -3.13 -0.09 -6.40
N GLY A 64 -3.20 -1.40 -6.17
CA GLY A 64 -4.30 -2.03 -5.46
C GLY A 64 -4.36 -1.65 -3.98
N THR A 65 -3.22 -1.63 -3.29
CA THR A 65 -3.16 -1.20 -1.87
C THR A 65 -3.40 0.30 -1.69
N ILE A 66 -2.98 1.14 -2.64
CA ILE A 66 -3.31 2.56 -2.69
C ILE A 66 -4.82 2.73 -2.87
N THR A 67 -5.42 1.96 -3.78
CA THR A 67 -6.87 2.00 -4.01
C THR A 67 -7.65 1.61 -2.75
N LEU A 68 -7.24 0.53 -2.08
CA LEU A 68 -7.80 0.11 -0.81
C LEU A 68 -7.69 1.22 0.26
N GLY A 69 -6.53 1.88 0.35
CA GLY A 69 -6.29 2.97 1.31
C GLY A 69 -7.18 4.19 1.05
N VAL A 70 -7.31 4.58 -0.21
CA VAL A 70 -8.19 5.68 -0.60
C VAL A 70 -9.66 5.33 -0.33
N LEU A 71 -10.11 4.11 -0.63
CA LEU A 71 -11.50 3.68 -0.40
C LEU A 71 -11.87 3.60 1.09
N ALA A 72 -10.92 3.20 1.94
CA ALA A 72 -11.13 3.10 3.39
C ALA A 72 -11.56 4.43 4.03
N VAL A 73 -11.17 5.56 3.43
CA VAL A 73 -11.53 6.91 3.89
C VAL A 73 -12.55 7.56 2.98
N GLY A 74 -12.34 7.45 1.67
CA GLY A 74 -13.03 8.22 0.65
C GLY A 74 -14.51 7.87 0.49
N THR A 75 -14.93 6.65 0.87
CA THR A 75 -16.35 6.24 0.82
C THR A 75 -17.26 7.13 1.67
N GLU A 76 -16.74 7.74 2.73
CA GLU A 76 -17.54 8.64 3.58
C GLU A 76 -17.71 10.04 3.00
N TYR A 77 -16.75 10.46 2.17
CA TYR A 77 -16.78 11.75 1.50
C TYR A 77 -17.69 11.71 0.27
N ALA A 78 -17.77 10.56 -0.42
CA ALA A 78 -18.65 10.37 -1.56
C ALA A 78 -20.14 10.35 -1.15
N ASP A 79 -20.45 9.72 -0.02
CA ASP A 79 -21.84 9.50 0.42
C ASP A 79 -22.37 10.59 1.38
N GLY A 80 -21.59 11.65 1.66
CA GLY A 80 -22.00 12.77 2.53
C GLY A 80 -22.18 12.40 4.01
N GLN A 81 -21.70 11.24 4.46
CA GLN A 81 -21.94 10.70 5.80
C GLN A 81 -21.09 11.30 6.93
N LEU A 82 -20.18 12.24 6.64
CA LEU A 82 -19.36 12.88 7.69
C LEU A 82 -20.18 13.61 8.75
N HIS A 83 -21.33 14.17 8.37
CA HIS A 83 -22.18 14.92 9.30
C HIS A 83 -22.89 14.04 10.35
N THR A 84 -23.18 12.77 10.04
CA THR A 84 -23.83 11.84 10.97
C THR A 84 -22.83 11.23 11.94
N THR A 85 -21.63 10.87 11.47
CA THR A 85 -20.57 10.28 12.31
C THR A 85 -20.01 11.29 13.32
N LEU A 86 -19.84 12.55 12.93
CA LEU A 86 -19.29 13.61 13.81
C LEU A 86 -20.24 14.06 14.92
N ARG A 87 -21.56 13.82 14.80
CA ARG A 87 -22.53 14.13 15.86
C ARG A 87 -22.54 13.10 16.99
N CYS A 88 -22.03 11.89 16.76
CA CYS A 88 -22.15 10.76 17.69
C CYS A 88 -20.86 10.44 18.46
N VAL A 89 -19.68 10.92 18.02
CA VAL A 89 -18.39 10.63 18.67
C VAL A 89 -17.69 11.93 19.06
N PRO A 90 -17.63 12.31 20.35
CA PRO A 90 -17.01 13.55 20.80
C PRO A 90 -15.47 13.57 20.68
N ASP A 91 -14.85 12.43 20.39
CA ASP A 91 -13.39 12.26 20.41
C ASP A 91 -12.78 12.32 18.99
N ARG A 92 -12.34 13.52 18.58
CA ARG A 92 -11.94 13.85 17.20
C ARG A 92 -10.70 13.11 16.66
N LEU A 93 -9.95 12.41 17.51
CA LEU A 93 -8.73 11.67 17.14
C LEU A 93 -8.92 10.15 17.08
N VAL A 94 -9.94 9.60 17.74
CA VAL A 94 -10.17 8.15 17.81
C VAL A 94 -10.62 7.60 16.46
N VAL A 95 -11.46 8.37 15.75
CA VAL A 95 -12.00 7.98 14.44
C VAL A 95 -10.92 7.82 13.37
N PRO A 96 -10.06 8.83 13.08
CA PRO A 96 -9.02 8.67 12.07
C PRO A 96 -8.01 7.58 12.41
N ALA A 97 -7.69 7.39 13.70
CA ALA A 97 -6.81 6.31 14.14
C ALA A 97 -7.44 4.92 13.93
N ALA A 98 -8.72 4.74 14.27
CA ALA A 98 -9.44 3.49 14.05
C ALA A 98 -9.50 3.12 12.55
N LYS A 99 -9.74 4.11 11.68
CA LYS A 99 -9.72 3.93 10.22
C LYS A 99 -8.35 3.50 9.70
N ALA A 100 -7.29 4.17 10.16
CA ALA A 100 -5.93 3.83 9.77
C ALA A 100 -5.58 2.39 10.21
N LEU A 101 -5.96 1.99 11.42
CA LEU A 101 -5.75 0.62 11.91
C LEU A 101 -6.55 -0.42 11.11
N ALA A 102 -7.82 -0.15 10.81
CA ALA A 102 -8.64 -1.05 10.00
C ALA A 102 -8.10 -1.21 8.58
N TYR A 103 -7.66 -0.11 7.96
CA TYR A 103 -6.95 -0.14 6.70
C TYR A 103 -5.67 -0.98 6.79
N LEU A 104 -4.82 -0.75 7.79
CA LEU A 104 -3.56 -1.48 7.94
C LEU A 104 -3.79 -3.00 8.09
N ALA A 105 -4.84 -3.41 8.81
CA ALA A 105 -5.19 -4.82 8.93
C ALA A 105 -5.59 -5.44 7.58
N TRP A 106 -6.45 -4.78 6.79
CA TRP A 106 -6.81 -5.23 5.46
C TRP A 106 -5.64 -5.20 4.48
N ALA A 107 -4.81 -4.16 4.54
CA ALA A 107 -3.63 -4.01 3.69
C ALA A 107 -2.60 -5.10 3.99
N ALA A 108 -2.35 -5.41 5.26
CA ALA A 108 -1.48 -6.50 5.67
C ALA A 108 -2.00 -7.85 5.16
N GLY A 109 -3.28 -8.15 5.35
CA GLY A 109 -3.90 -9.38 4.84
C GLY A 109 -3.82 -9.49 3.32
N THR A 110 -4.10 -8.39 2.61
CA THR A 110 -4.04 -8.32 1.15
C THR A 110 -2.62 -8.50 0.63
N ALA A 111 -1.64 -7.83 1.24
CA ALA A 111 -0.25 -7.92 0.84
C ALA A 111 0.31 -9.34 1.08
N VAL A 112 0.02 -9.93 2.24
CA VAL A 112 0.43 -11.31 2.54
C VAL A 112 -0.21 -12.30 1.57
N ALA A 113 -1.51 -12.18 1.30
CA ALA A 113 -2.20 -13.05 0.36
C ALA A 113 -1.66 -12.89 -1.07
N ALA A 114 -1.48 -11.65 -1.54
CA ALA A 114 -0.96 -11.37 -2.88
C ALA A 114 0.48 -11.90 -3.06
N LEU A 115 1.36 -11.68 -2.08
CA LEU A 115 2.74 -12.17 -2.11
C LEU A 115 2.79 -13.71 -1.99
N ALA A 116 1.98 -14.33 -1.14
CA ALA A 116 1.93 -15.78 -0.99
C ALA A 116 1.43 -16.46 -2.27
N VAL A 117 0.35 -15.96 -2.86
CA VAL A 117 -0.19 -16.46 -4.12
C VAL A 117 0.80 -16.20 -5.27
N GLY A 118 1.43 -15.02 -5.32
CA GLY A 118 2.50 -14.73 -6.27
C GLY A 118 3.66 -15.72 -6.16
N LEU A 119 4.13 -16.02 -4.93
CA LEU A 119 5.20 -16.99 -4.72
C LEU A 119 4.83 -18.38 -5.20
N LEU A 120 3.59 -18.80 -4.97
CA LEU A 120 3.07 -20.05 -5.50
C LEU A 120 3.07 -20.04 -7.04
N THR A 121 2.57 -18.97 -7.66
CA THR A 121 2.58 -18.79 -9.11
C THR A 121 4.00 -18.84 -9.68
N ALA A 122 4.95 -18.13 -9.08
CA ALA A 122 6.35 -18.14 -9.51
C ALA A 122 6.96 -19.53 -9.44
N ARG A 123 6.74 -20.26 -8.34
CA ARG A 123 7.24 -21.64 -8.18
C ARG A 123 6.68 -22.59 -9.23
N ILE A 124 5.37 -22.52 -9.48
CA ILE A 124 4.72 -23.37 -10.48
C ILE A 124 5.24 -23.03 -11.89
N ALA A 125 5.32 -21.75 -12.23
CA ALA A 125 5.74 -21.29 -13.56
C ALA A 125 7.24 -21.51 -13.85
N LEU A 126 8.10 -21.49 -12.83
CA LEU A 126 9.53 -21.79 -12.99
C LEU A 126 9.77 -23.31 -13.05
N ALA A 127 8.99 -24.11 -12.30
CA ALA A 127 9.08 -25.57 -12.36
C ALA A 127 8.74 -26.13 -13.75
N THR A 128 7.86 -25.47 -14.52
CA THR A 128 7.56 -25.88 -15.91
C THR A 128 8.67 -25.57 -16.91
N ARG A 129 9.76 -24.91 -16.48
CA ARG A 129 10.89 -24.52 -17.33
C ARG A 129 12.16 -25.34 -17.10
N ASP A 130 12.09 -26.39 -16.27
CA ASP A 130 13.26 -27.16 -15.80
C ASP A 130 14.37 -26.29 -15.18
N VAL A 131 14.00 -25.10 -14.68
CA VAL A 131 14.92 -24.23 -13.96
C VAL A 131 15.02 -24.77 -12.52
N PRO A 132 16.22 -25.09 -12.01
CA PRO A 132 16.37 -25.49 -10.63
C PRO A 132 15.86 -24.35 -9.74
N VAL A 133 14.83 -24.64 -8.94
CA VAL A 133 14.33 -23.69 -7.95
C VAL A 133 15.37 -23.58 -6.85
N VAL A 134 16.19 -22.55 -6.94
CA VAL A 134 17.03 -22.12 -5.82
C VAL A 134 16.11 -21.42 -4.81
N THR A 135 16.37 -21.64 -3.52
CA THR A 135 15.53 -21.14 -2.42
C THR A 135 16.26 -20.09 -1.59
N ASP A 136 17.14 -19.31 -2.22
CA ASP A 136 18.05 -18.39 -1.52
C ASP A 136 17.45 -17.00 -1.30
N GLY A 137 16.17 -16.81 -1.63
CA GLY A 137 15.46 -15.56 -1.35
C GLY A 137 15.37 -15.30 0.16
N LEU A 138 15.99 -14.21 0.61
CA LEU A 138 15.91 -13.76 2.01
C LEU A 138 14.44 -13.52 2.38
N PRO A 139 13.88 -14.24 3.38
CA PRO A 139 12.48 -14.09 3.78
C PRO A 139 12.16 -12.67 4.24
N TRP A 140 13.18 -11.92 4.68
CA TRP A 140 13.06 -10.54 5.10
C TRP A 140 12.60 -9.59 3.99
N ASN A 141 12.97 -9.83 2.73
CA ASN A 141 12.56 -8.97 1.62
C ASN A 141 11.06 -9.08 1.33
N VAL A 142 10.48 -10.27 1.54
CA VAL A 142 9.02 -10.48 1.40
C VAL A 142 8.27 -9.76 2.53
N VAL A 143 8.80 -9.80 3.75
CA VAL A 143 8.26 -9.02 4.88
C VAL A 143 8.35 -7.52 4.59
N GLY A 144 9.48 -7.06 4.06
CA GLY A 144 9.69 -5.69 3.62
C GLY A 144 8.71 -5.27 2.53
N ALA A 145 8.40 -6.14 1.57
CA ALA A 145 7.42 -5.88 0.51
C ALA A 145 6.00 -5.73 1.09
N ALA A 146 5.63 -6.60 2.04
CA ALA A 146 4.34 -6.51 2.72
C ALA A 146 4.21 -5.20 3.53
N ALA A 147 5.26 -4.83 4.27
CA ALA A 147 5.31 -3.58 5.00
C ALA A 147 5.23 -2.36 4.07
N TYR A 148 5.98 -2.38 2.97
CA TYR A 148 5.93 -1.34 1.94
C TYR A 148 4.53 -1.16 1.37
N LEU A 149 3.87 -2.25 0.95
CA LEU A 149 2.53 -2.21 0.36
C LEU A 149 1.49 -1.63 1.33
N ALA A 150 1.59 -1.97 2.61
CA ALA A 150 0.73 -1.39 3.64
C ALA A 150 1.01 0.12 3.84
N LEU A 151 2.27 0.53 3.87
CA LEU A 151 2.64 1.93 4.10
C LEU A 151 2.36 2.83 2.89
N ILE A 152 2.60 2.37 1.67
CA ILE A 152 2.34 3.15 0.45
C ILE A 152 0.84 3.36 0.23
N GLY A 153 0.00 2.38 0.58
CA GLY A 153 -1.44 2.62 0.56
C GLY A 153 -1.93 3.44 1.76
N LEU A 154 -1.25 3.44 2.90
CA LEU A 154 -1.50 4.39 4.00
C LEU A 154 -1.19 5.84 3.57
N LEU A 155 -0.22 6.04 2.68
CA LEU A 155 0.04 7.33 2.05
C LEU A 155 -1.16 7.76 1.17
N GLY A 156 -1.72 6.84 0.38
CA GLY A 156 -2.95 7.08 -0.38
C GLY A 156 -4.16 7.39 0.51
N PHE A 157 -4.30 6.69 1.62
CA PHE A 157 -5.28 6.97 2.68
C PHE A 157 -5.13 8.40 3.22
N ALA A 158 -3.90 8.83 3.54
CA ALA A 158 -3.64 10.16 4.08
C ALA A 158 -3.95 11.26 3.06
N LEU A 159 -3.62 11.04 1.78
CA LEU A 159 -3.99 11.95 0.69
C LEU A 159 -5.51 12.01 0.49
N ALA A 160 -6.21 10.89 0.55
CA ALA A 160 -7.67 10.86 0.48
C ALA A 160 -8.32 11.64 1.63
N ALA A 161 -7.79 11.51 2.85
CA ALA A 161 -8.24 12.27 4.00
C ALA A 161 -7.98 13.78 3.83
N LEU A 162 -6.84 14.17 3.26
CA LEU A 162 -6.47 15.56 3.02
C LEU A 162 -7.32 16.22 1.92
N LEU A 163 -7.51 15.51 0.80
CA LEU A 163 -8.21 16.00 -0.38
C LEU A 163 -9.74 15.88 -0.27
N ARG A 164 -10.24 15.01 0.62
CA ARG A 164 -11.68 14.73 0.80
C ARG A 164 -12.37 14.22 -0.46
N ALA A 165 -11.64 13.56 -1.36
CA ALA A 165 -12.20 13.06 -2.61
C ALA A 165 -11.44 11.81 -3.11
N VAL A 166 -12.19 10.74 -3.40
CA VAL A 166 -11.66 9.46 -3.89
C VAL A 166 -10.90 9.63 -5.20
N VAL A 167 -11.54 10.21 -6.21
CA VAL A 167 -10.98 10.31 -7.56
C VAL A 167 -9.70 11.13 -7.57
N SER A 168 -9.72 12.32 -6.95
CA SER A 168 -8.53 13.19 -6.89
C SER A 168 -7.36 12.53 -6.16
N ALA A 169 -7.63 11.80 -5.07
CA ALA A 169 -6.59 11.12 -4.31
C ALA A 169 -5.99 9.95 -5.08
N LEU A 170 -6.80 9.17 -5.78
CA LEU A 170 -6.30 8.12 -6.68
C LEU A 170 -5.43 8.70 -7.78
N VAL A 171 -5.93 9.72 -8.49
CA VAL A 171 -5.20 10.36 -9.59
C VAL A 171 -3.86 10.90 -9.09
N VAL A 172 -3.85 11.69 -8.02
CA VAL A 172 -2.62 12.28 -7.49
C VAL A 172 -1.64 11.21 -7.02
N THR A 173 -2.10 10.22 -6.24
CA THR A 173 -1.22 9.20 -5.67
C THR A 173 -0.66 8.27 -6.74
N LEU A 174 -1.51 7.80 -7.67
CA LEU A 174 -1.08 6.90 -8.74
C LEU A 174 -0.21 7.64 -9.77
N SER A 175 -0.52 8.88 -10.14
CA SER A 175 0.34 9.68 -11.01
C SER A 175 1.70 9.95 -10.38
N LEU A 176 1.75 10.23 -9.08
CA LEU A 176 3.01 10.39 -8.36
C LEU A 176 3.87 9.12 -8.49
N VAL A 177 3.30 7.98 -8.11
CA VAL A 177 4.04 6.73 -7.95
C VAL A 177 4.34 6.03 -9.29
N LEU A 178 3.41 6.05 -10.25
CA LEU A 178 3.55 5.31 -11.51
C LEU A 178 4.15 6.13 -12.66
N VAL A 179 4.14 7.46 -12.56
CA VAL A 179 4.60 8.35 -13.65
C VAL A 179 5.70 9.27 -13.17
N VAL A 180 5.42 10.11 -12.17
CA VAL A 180 6.36 11.15 -11.71
C VAL A 180 7.62 10.51 -11.13
N SER A 181 7.49 9.49 -10.28
CA SER A 181 8.64 8.86 -9.64
C SER A 181 9.57 8.17 -10.65
N PRO A 182 9.10 7.33 -11.60
CA PRO A 182 9.96 6.80 -12.67
C PRO A 182 10.62 7.85 -13.56
N VAL A 183 9.89 8.90 -13.92
CA VAL A 183 10.46 9.97 -14.75
C VAL A 183 11.53 10.73 -13.99
N LEU A 184 11.30 11.08 -12.73
CA LEU A 184 12.29 11.79 -11.92
C LEU A 184 13.51 10.93 -11.62
N ASP A 185 13.35 9.62 -11.41
CA ASP A 185 14.46 8.72 -11.15
C ASP A 185 15.44 8.63 -12.33
N ALA A 186 14.94 8.74 -13.56
CA ALA A 186 15.79 8.79 -14.75
C ALA A 186 16.55 10.12 -14.92
N VAL A 187 16.11 11.20 -14.26
CA VAL A 187 16.58 12.56 -14.50
C VAL A 187 17.36 13.13 -13.31
N THR A 188 17.08 12.68 -12.09
CA THR A 188 17.68 13.24 -10.88
C THR A 188 17.92 12.19 -9.78
N PRO A 189 19.09 12.22 -9.11
CA PRO A 189 19.37 11.34 -7.97
C PRO A 189 18.47 11.65 -6.76
N HIS A 190 17.81 12.81 -6.71
CA HIS A 190 16.92 13.17 -5.60
C HIS A 190 15.61 12.38 -5.59
N ALA A 191 15.24 11.72 -6.69
CA ALA A 191 14.05 10.88 -6.79
C ALA A 191 14.04 9.73 -5.77
N ARG A 192 15.21 9.31 -5.28
CA ARG A 192 15.36 8.30 -4.23
C ARG A 192 14.64 8.63 -2.91
N TYR A 193 14.28 9.90 -2.68
CA TYR A 193 13.51 10.34 -1.50
C TYR A 193 11.99 10.36 -1.73
N LEU A 194 11.52 9.99 -2.94
CA LEU A 194 10.10 9.79 -3.21
C LEU A 194 9.59 8.57 -2.46
N PRO A 195 8.31 8.56 -2.04
CA PRO A 195 7.79 7.55 -1.13
C PRO A 195 7.86 6.12 -1.69
N ASP A 196 7.58 5.94 -2.98
CA ASP A 196 7.68 4.64 -3.64
C ASP A 196 9.14 4.17 -3.78
N ARG A 197 10.07 5.09 -4.06
CA ARG A 197 11.51 4.80 -4.24
C ARG A 197 12.20 4.47 -2.93
N ALA A 198 12.01 5.33 -1.93
CA ALA A 198 12.54 5.12 -0.59
C ALA A 198 11.93 3.86 0.04
N GLY A 199 10.62 3.67 -0.11
CA GLY A 199 9.92 2.47 0.36
C GLY A 199 10.33 1.19 -0.38
N GLY A 200 10.71 1.30 -1.66
CA GLY A 200 11.22 0.19 -2.47
C GLY A 200 12.41 -0.54 -1.85
N LEU A 201 13.25 0.20 -1.12
CA LEU A 201 14.44 -0.32 -0.45
C LEU A 201 14.14 -1.37 0.63
N LEU A 202 12.88 -1.45 1.11
CA LEU A 202 12.49 -2.48 2.08
C LEU A 202 12.53 -3.89 1.49
N TYR A 203 12.31 -4.03 0.18
CA TYR A 203 12.22 -5.34 -0.48
C TYR A 203 13.22 -5.52 -1.62
N LEU A 204 13.70 -4.41 -2.19
CA LEU A 204 14.75 -4.38 -3.19
C LEU A 204 15.82 -3.37 -2.74
N PRO A 205 16.71 -3.77 -1.80
CA PRO A 205 17.78 -2.91 -1.31
C PRO A 205 18.73 -2.50 -2.44
N ASP A 206 19.08 -1.22 -2.50
CA ASP A 206 20.09 -0.72 -3.42
C ASP A 206 21.50 -1.17 -2.99
N GLN A 207 22.23 -1.81 -3.89
CA GLN A 207 23.60 -2.27 -3.63
C GLN A 207 24.63 -1.11 -3.64
N ALA A 208 24.26 0.05 -4.18
CA ALA A 208 25.13 1.23 -4.27
C ALA A 208 25.23 2.09 -2.98
N GLN A 209 24.64 1.64 -1.87
CA GLN A 209 24.84 2.11 -0.48
C GLN A 209 24.43 3.56 -0.11
N VAL A 210 23.71 4.33 -0.93
CA VAL A 210 23.40 5.71 -0.52
C VAL A 210 22.25 5.81 0.49
N LEU A 211 21.31 4.87 0.49
CA LEU A 211 20.21 4.77 1.46
C LEU A 211 20.07 3.33 1.95
N THR A 212 19.97 3.15 3.27
CA THR A 212 19.69 1.84 3.86
C THR A 212 18.17 1.56 3.83
N PRO A 213 17.74 0.28 3.91
CA PRO A 213 16.32 -0.06 4.05
C PRO A 213 15.64 0.67 5.23
N ALA A 214 16.36 0.86 6.33
CA ALA A 214 15.86 1.59 7.50
C ALA A 214 15.66 3.08 7.19
N THR A 215 16.59 3.71 6.47
CA THR A 215 16.43 5.11 6.04
C THR A 215 15.29 5.26 5.05
N GLY A 216 15.13 4.31 4.12
CA GLY A 216 14.00 4.27 3.19
C GLY A 216 12.65 4.21 3.90
N LEU A 217 12.54 3.34 4.91
CA LEU A 217 11.37 3.26 5.79
C LEU A 217 11.08 4.59 6.49
N LEU A 218 12.09 5.24 7.07
CA LEU A 218 11.92 6.53 7.75
C LEU A 218 11.43 7.63 6.80
N VAL A 219 11.92 7.67 5.57
CA VAL A 219 11.48 8.62 4.55
C VAL A 219 10.00 8.39 4.20
N LEU A 220 9.61 7.14 3.95
CA LEU A 220 8.21 6.80 3.67
C LEU A 220 7.29 7.15 4.85
N LEU A 221 7.70 6.82 6.08
CA LEU A 221 6.96 7.21 7.28
C LEU A 221 6.88 8.73 7.42
N GLY A 222 7.95 9.46 7.11
CA GLY A 222 7.96 10.93 7.09
C GLY A 222 6.89 11.49 6.15
N TRP A 223 6.80 10.98 4.92
CA TRP A 223 5.74 11.34 3.97
C TRP A 223 4.34 11.07 4.53
N VAL A 224 4.11 9.87 5.09
CA VAL A 224 2.83 9.50 5.70
C VAL A 224 2.48 10.46 6.84
N VAL A 225 3.43 10.76 7.75
CA VAL A 225 3.21 11.65 8.90
C VAL A 225 2.90 13.07 8.44
N VAL A 226 3.62 13.60 7.45
CA VAL A 226 3.38 14.96 6.92
C VAL A 226 1.97 15.06 6.33
N LEU A 227 1.58 14.09 5.49
CA LEU A 227 0.26 14.09 4.85
C LEU A 227 -0.87 13.86 5.86
N ALA A 228 -0.69 12.92 6.80
CA ALA A 228 -1.67 12.65 7.85
C ALA A 228 -1.84 13.86 8.79
N SER A 229 -0.75 14.55 9.10
CA SER A 229 -0.77 15.78 9.91
C SER A 229 -1.47 16.91 9.17
N GLY A 230 -1.23 17.06 7.86
CA GLY A 230 -1.96 17.98 6.99
C GLY A 230 -3.46 17.67 6.96
N ALA A 231 -3.82 16.39 6.80
CA ALA A 231 -5.22 15.94 6.80
C ALA A 231 -5.91 16.26 8.13
N LEU A 232 -5.24 15.99 9.25
CA LEU A 232 -5.75 16.28 10.58
C LEU A 232 -5.91 17.79 10.83
N ALA A 233 -4.95 18.60 10.38
CA ALA A 233 -5.02 20.06 10.49
C ALA A 233 -6.18 20.62 9.64
N ALA A 234 -6.35 20.14 8.41
CA ALA A 234 -7.47 20.52 7.54
C ALA A 234 -8.82 20.12 8.14
N PHE A 235 -8.90 18.91 8.71
CA PHE A 235 -10.08 18.41 9.41
C PHE A 235 -10.47 19.30 10.58
N ARG A 236 -9.50 19.68 11.44
CA ARG A 236 -9.75 20.57 12.58
C ARG A 236 -10.19 21.98 12.20
N ARG A 237 -9.69 22.52 11.07
CA ARG A 237 -10.01 23.88 10.63
C ARG A 237 -11.36 23.99 9.91
N ARG A 238 -11.77 22.92 9.22
CA ARG A 238 -12.98 22.91 8.37
C ARG A 238 -14.22 22.35 9.08
N ASP A 239 -14.03 21.54 10.12
CA ASP A 239 -15.12 20.94 10.90
C ASP A 239 -15.19 21.49 12.34
N ALA A 240 -14.56 22.64 12.58
CA ALA A 240 -14.80 23.50 13.74
C ALA A 240 -15.79 24.61 13.32
#